data_AF-A0A4Y9ZPX7-F1
#
_entry.id   AF-A0A4Y9ZPX7-F1
#
_cell.length_a   1.000
_cell.length_b   1.000
_cell.length_c   1.000
_cell.angle_alpha   90.00
_cell.angle_beta   90.00
_cell.angle_gamma   90.00
#
_symmetry.space_group_name_H-M   'P 1'
#
loop_
_entity.id
_entity.type
_entity.pdbx_description
1 polymer ?
#
loop_
_entity_poly.entity_id
_entity_poly.type
_entity_poly.pdbx_seq_one_letter_code
_entity_poly.pdbx_strand_id
1 'polypeptide(L)'
;MYFDLNVPIPPPASGSSSQSVSKKGKGKQQQQQGSTFSVAFSPAQITAIEARVDILVHLGYTVIAFNQTVQKKVEQKSFVNVLDPLLGQLRRRQGVVYLKRLTVVLDEDSEKGFGLTNANASLFAAYDLLALVPTTETTFSLACLTHTQPSPLTTHILSIPLTLPRLPFRMKHTLVRAAMRNGAVFEINYAGALGADDSSSGGGSGPGAKRNWWAAAKDVVRVTKGKGIILSGGGPGETELRAPKDVGNLITFLDLPQNLAHDASTTTPKSVVLRAQTRKTYRAVFSEPRVVIPGQTSEAQPGEPAPASAPTAPASQPADPPPGPPTVSITNGSTDSVGKKRLARKEMAERLRIQMDNERLQLSLLVVQVPDDYSFTMSLAKLTSLSTQTLSLLLERQRLASLPPFGAQPTATSSNNLHIPQITRNMRQLKAGILEMEASEGRSEAVVLLKSQHGRMRGMLGPDADALGIESFVEEPAPGGGQTESAESGVEGEGSSGSASLSSTPPTDLHQEWTRKESSSEPVYTPYTDDPEAGMHPSVMLQEQRRVMDDQDAHLEILSYSVNRQRDTSLQINDELGVHTGLLEELDTDLEHTHSRLTGARRQLGRVAKGTREHGSTVTIGLLILVLLILIIVFKT
;
A
#
# COMPACT_ATOMS: atom_id res chain seq x y z
N MET A 1 16.33 -22.16 4.46
CA MET A 1 17.49 -21.27 4.29
C MET A 1 17.13 -19.93 4.88
N TYR A 2 17.99 -19.39 5.72
CA TYR A 2 17.86 -18.05 6.29
C TYR A 2 18.96 -17.15 5.75
N PHE A 3 18.63 -15.86 5.62
CA PHE A 3 19.46 -14.86 4.97
C PHE A 3 19.74 -13.72 5.95
N ASP A 4 21.00 -13.31 6.05
CA ASP A 4 21.37 -12.01 6.60
C ASP A 4 22.03 -11.21 5.48
N LEU A 5 21.32 -10.19 4.98
CA LEU A 5 21.76 -9.42 3.83
C LEU A 5 22.51 -8.14 4.23
N ASN A 6 22.84 -7.94 5.51
CA ASN A 6 23.50 -6.72 5.96
C ASN A 6 24.53 -6.97 7.08
N VAL A 7 25.63 -7.62 6.73
CA VAL A 7 26.79 -7.72 7.64
C VAL A 7 27.75 -6.56 7.34
N PRO A 8 27.75 -5.47 8.14
CA PRO A 8 28.59 -4.32 7.89
C PRO A 8 30.08 -4.70 8.00
N ILE A 9 30.85 -4.31 6.99
CA ILE A 9 32.31 -4.44 7.01
C ILE A 9 32.93 -3.10 7.40
N PRO A 10 33.74 -3.05 8.47
CA PRO A 10 34.45 -1.83 8.83
C PRO A 10 35.41 -1.43 7.71
N PRO A 11 35.63 -0.13 7.47
CA PRO A 11 36.58 0.31 6.48
C PRO A 11 37.97 -0.30 6.77
N PRO A 12 38.72 -0.70 5.74
CA PRO A 12 40.06 -1.21 5.91
C PRO A 12 40.90 -0.18 6.65
N ALA A 13 41.85 -0.61 7.47
CA ALA A 13 42.79 0.28 8.14
C ALA A 13 43.65 0.98 7.07
N SER A 14 43.20 2.13 6.57
CA SER A 14 43.95 2.89 5.57
C SER A 14 45.21 3.45 6.22
N GLY A 15 46.38 3.07 5.69
CA GLY A 15 47.57 3.90 5.80
C GLY A 15 47.24 5.28 5.25
N SER A 16 47.23 6.27 6.13
CA SER A 16 47.04 7.67 5.79
C SER A 16 48.25 8.16 4.99
N SER A 17 48.06 8.44 3.71
CA SER A 17 48.98 9.34 3.00
C SER A 17 48.20 10.26 2.06
N SER A 18 47.38 11.12 2.64
CA SER A 18 47.18 12.46 2.07
C SER A 18 48.45 13.27 2.36
N GLN A 19 49.55 13.00 1.65
CA GLN A 19 50.65 13.95 1.58
C GLN A 19 50.26 15.07 0.63
N SER A 20 50.15 16.26 1.21
CA SER A 20 50.18 17.53 0.51
C SER A 20 51.42 17.62 -0.37
N VAL A 21 51.26 17.44 -1.69
CA VAL A 21 52.34 17.71 -2.64
C VAL A 21 52.49 19.22 -2.78
N SER A 22 53.54 19.74 -2.14
CA SER A 22 54.06 21.08 -2.35
C SER A 22 54.54 21.25 -3.80
N LYS A 23 54.12 22.35 -4.44
CA LYS A 23 54.54 22.75 -5.79
C LYS A 23 56.05 22.97 -5.84
N LYS A 24 56.79 22.12 -6.56
CA LYS A 24 58.02 22.51 -7.27
C LYS A 24 58.42 21.47 -8.33
N GLY A 25 58.61 21.91 -9.58
CA GLY A 25 59.40 21.17 -10.58
C GLY A 25 58.67 20.83 -11.88
N LYS A 26 59.02 21.55 -12.95
CA LYS A 26 58.73 21.21 -14.36
C LYS A 26 59.49 19.92 -14.74
N GLY A 27 58.80 18.95 -15.31
CA GLY A 27 59.40 17.79 -15.97
C GLY A 27 58.36 17.01 -16.78
N LYS A 28 58.58 16.86 -18.08
CA LYS A 28 57.71 16.18 -19.05
C LYS A 28 58.08 14.69 -19.08
N GLN A 29 57.16 13.78 -18.77
CA GLN A 29 57.17 12.41 -19.31
C GLN A 29 55.79 11.75 -19.18
N GLN A 30 55.35 11.12 -20.28
CA GLN A 30 54.20 10.23 -20.37
C GLN A 30 54.58 8.85 -19.82
N GLN A 31 53.80 8.29 -18.91
CA GLN A 31 53.32 6.90 -19.01
C GLN A 31 52.26 6.58 -17.95
N GLN A 32 51.25 5.83 -18.39
CA GLN A 32 50.15 5.28 -17.61
C GLN A 32 50.67 4.44 -16.42
N GLN A 33 50.33 4.84 -15.20
CA GLN A 33 50.32 3.96 -14.04
C GLN A 33 48.94 4.09 -13.39
N GLY A 34 48.12 3.05 -13.57
CA GLY A 34 46.92 2.86 -12.77
C GLY A 34 47.35 2.51 -11.35
N SER A 35 47.02 3.38 -10.39
CA SER A 35 47.27 3.15 -8.97
C SER A 35 46.40 1.98 -8.49
N THR A 36 46.97 0.79 -8.37
CA THR A 36 46.34 -0.33 -7.66
C THR A 36 46.35 -0.01 -6.17
N PHE A 37 45.23 0.51 -5.66
CA PHE A 37 45.03 0.64 -4.22
C PHE A 37 44.99 -0.76 -3.60
N SER A 38 46.07 -1.15 -2.92
CA SER A 38 46.14 -2.38 -2.13
C SER A 38 45.32 -2.20 -0.86
N VAL A 39 44.07 -2.63 -0.87
CA VAL A 39 43.24 -2.71 0.34
C VAL A 39 43.71 -3.91 1.16
N ALA A 40 44.30 -3.65 2.34
CA ALA A 40 44.74 -4.68 3.27
C ALA A 40 43.94 -4.62 4.57
N PHE A 41 43.39 -5.75 5.00
CA PHE A 41 42.79 -5.92 6.32
C PHE A 41 43.83 -6.45 7.30
N SER A 42 43.79 -5.98 8.55
CA SER A 42 44.69 -6.52 9.57
C SER A 42 44.26 -7.94 9.97
N PRO A 43 45.18 -8.82 10.41
CA PRO A 43 44.82 -10.15 10.89
C PRO A 43 43.75 -10.12 11.99
N ALA A 44 43.79 -9.12 12.88
CA ALA A 44 42.79 -8.95 13.93
C ALA A 44 41.39 -8.63 13.36
N GLN A 45 41.30 -7.80 12.32
CA GLN A 45 40.03 -7.51 11.64
C GLN A 45 39.47 -8.76 10.98
N ILE A 46 40.32 -9.56 10.32
CA ILE A 46 39.90 -10.80 9.69
C ILE A 46 39.37 -11.78 10.74
N THR A 47 40.09 -11.98 11.85
CA THR A 47 39.66 -12.85 12.95
C THR A 47 38.31 -12.41 13.53
N ALA A 48 38.09 -11.11 13.72
CA ALA A 48 36.81 -10.59 14.21
C ALA A 48 35.67 -10.83 13.21
N ILE A 49 35.91 -10.62 11.91
CA ILE A 49 34.92 -10.91 10.87
C ILE A 49 34.63 -12.41 10.81
N GLU A 50 35.64 -13.26 10.94
CA GLU A 50 35.45 -14.71 10.97
C GLU A 50 34.64 -15.17 12.18
N ALA A 51 34.95 -14.67 13.38
CA ALA A 51 34.19 -14.97 14.60
C ALA A 51 32.72 -14.57 14.45
N ARG A 52 32.47 -13.39 13.89
CA ARG A 52 31.12 -12.93 13.57
C ARG A 52 30.39 -13.88 12.60
N VAL A 53 31.06 -14.35 11.56
CA VAL A 53 30.46 -15.31 10.61
C VAL A 53 30.21 -16.66 11.29
N ASP A 54 31.09 -17.13 12.18
CA ASP A 54 30.86 -18.36 12.95
C ASP A 54 29.59 -18.24 13.83
N ILE A 55 29.38 -17.10 14.48
CA ILE A 55 28.16 -16.82 15.24
C ILE A 55 26.92 -16.85 14.33
N LEU A 56 26.96 -16.18 13.18
CA LEU A 56 25.84 -16.20 12.22
C LEU A 56 25.49 -17.61 11.75
N VAL A 57 26.50 -18.41 11.42
CA VAL A 57 26.30 -19.80 11.00
C VAL A 57 25.73 -20.63 12.15
N HIS A 58 26.22 -20.43 13.38
CA HIS A 58 25.70 -21.10 14.57
C HIS A 58 24.23 -20.74 14.85
N LEU A 59 23.85 -19.48 14.64
CA LEU A 59 22.45 -19.01 14.75
C LEU A 59 21.53 -19.54 13.64
N GLY A 60 22.08 -20.18 12.60
CA GLY A 60 21.33 -20.83 11.52
C GLY A 60 21.23 -20.06 10.21
N TYR A 61 22.04 -19.01 10.01
CA TYR A 61 22.11 -18.30 8.73
C TYR A 61 22.92 -19.09 7.69
N THR A 62 22.36 -19.23 6.49
CA THR A 62 22.97 -19.99 5.39
C THR A 62 23.47 -19.09 4.26
N VAL A 63 22.95 -17.88 4.14
CA VAL A 63 23.35 -16.91 3.12
C VAL A 63 23.67 -15.60 3.82
N ILE A 64 24.89 -15.10 3.62
CA ILE A 64 25.43 -13.95 4.34
C ILE A 64 25.94 -12.95 3.30
N ALA A 65 25.42 -11.72 3.33
CA ALA A 65 25.90 -10.63 2.48
C ALA A 65 26.75 -9.65 3.28
N PHE A 66 28.00 -9.49 2.85
CA PHE A 66 28.93 -8.50 3.40
C PHE A 66 28.65 -7.14 2.77
N ASN A 67 28.43 -6.14 3.61
CA ASN A 67 28.00 -4.82 3.19
C ASN A 67 29.16 -3.82 3.26
N GLN A 68 29.42 -3.15 2.13
CA GLN A 68 30.25 -1.96 2.05
C GLN A 68 29.33 -0.73 1.93
N THR A 69 29.43 0.21 2.86
CA THR A 69 28.65 1.46 2.81
C THR A 69 29.47 2.59 2.19
N VAL A 70 28.86 3.36 1.29
CA VAL A 70 29.42 4.59 0.73
C VAL A 70 28.54 5.77 1.12
N GLN A 71 29.13 6.73 1.81
CA GLN A 71 28.43 7.89 2.39
C GLN A 71 28.28 9.08 1.42
N LYS A 72 29.03 9.09 0.31
CA LYS A 72 29.04 10.17 -0.68
C LYS A 72 28.86 9.61 -2.08
N LYS A 73 28.78 10.49 -3.08
CA LYS A 73 28.81 10.12 -4.50
C LYS A 73 29.93 9.12 -4.81
N VAL A 74 29.57 8.06 -5.53
CA VAL A 74 30.53 7.10 -6.08
C VAL A 74 31.26 7.74 -7.26
N GLU A 75 32.57 7.98 -7.13
CA GLU A 75 33.43 8.47 -8.20
C GLU A 75 34.39 7.38 -8.66
N GLN A 76 34.59 7.27 -9.98
CA GLN A 76 35.42 6.21 -10.58
C GLN A 76 36.88 6.25 -10.13
N LYS A 77 37.40 7.42 -9.72
CA LYS A 77 38.80 7.58 -9.31
C LYS A 77 39.05 7.23 -7.84
N SER A 78 38.03 7.35 -6.98
CA SER A 78 38.16 7.17 -5.53
C SER A 78 37.54 5.86 -5.04
N PHE A 79 36.59 5.31 -5.80
CA PHE A 79 35.88 4.11 -5.40
C PHE A 79 36.75 2.87 -5.52
N VAL A 80 36.87 2.13 -4.43
CA VAL A 80 37.59 0.86 -4.35
C VAL A 80 36.68 -0.20 -3.71
N ASN A 81 36.59 -1.36 -4.34
CA ASN A 81 35.86 -2.50 -3.79
C ASN A 81 36.70 -3.18 -2.71
N VAL A 82 36.28 -3.05 -1.45
CA VAL A 82 37.00 -3.65 -0.30
C VAL A 82 36.62 -5.11 -0.06
N LEU A 83 35.49 -5.57 -0.63
CA LEU A 83 34.95 -6.90 -0.36
C LEU A 83 35.64 -8.00 -1.17
N ASP A 84 36.13 -7.71 -2.37
CA ASP A 84 36.85 -8.68 -3.21
C ASP A 84 38.10 -9.27 -2.51
N PRO A 85 39.06 -8.45 -2.02
CA PRO A 85 40.20 -8.98 -1.30
C PRO A 85 39.81 -9.63 0.04
N LEU A 86 38.80 -9.11 0.74
CA LEU A 86 38.32 -9.67 2.00
C LEU A 86 37.78 -11.08 1.83
N LEU A 87 36.89 -11.31 0.86
CA LEU A 87 36.32 -12.63 0.60
C LEU A 87 37.36 -13.66 0.15
N GLY A 88 38.47 -13.21 -0.45
CA GLY A 88 39.60 -14.07 -0.78
C GLY A 88 40.39 -14.54 0.45
N GLN A 89 40.35 -13.78 1.55
CA GLN A 89 41.08 -14.08 2.80
C GLN A 89 40.24 -14.87 3.81
N LEU A 90 38.90 -14.82 3.73
CA LEU A 90 38.01 -15.50 4.66
C LEU A 90 37.93 -17.01 4.40
N ARG A 91 37.87 -17.80 5.49
CA ARG A 91 37.60 -19.24 5.41
C ARG A 91 36.22 -19.53 4.81
N ARG A 92 36.17 -20.40 3.80
CA ARG A 92 34.91 -20.91 3.22
C ARG A 92 34.30 -21.96 4.15
N ARG A 93 33.00 -21.83 4.42
CA ARG A 93 32.23 -22.77 5.26
C ARG A 93 31.31 -23.60 4.36
N GLN A 94 31.16 -24.89 4.68
CA GLN A 94 30.30 -25.77 3.89
C GLN A 94 28.83 -25.38 4.06
N GLY A 95 28.08 -25.34 2.95
CA GLY A 95 26.65 -25.00 2.97
C GLY A 95 26.34 -23.51 3.21
N VAL A 96 27.35 -22.63 3.24
CA VAL A 96 27.17 -21.18 3.46
C VAL A 96 27.56 -20.41 2.19
N VAL A 97 26.71 -19.48 1.77
CA VAL A 97 26.93 -18.63 0.59
C VAL A 97 27.30 -17.22 1.02
N TYR A 98 28.39 -16.68 0.47
CA TYR A 98 28.82 -15.31 0.67
C TYR A 98 28.44 -14.43 -0.52
N LEU A 99 27.80 -13.29 -0.24
CA LEU A 99 27.39 -12.30 -1.22
C LEU A 99 28.07 -10.97 -0.96
N LYS A 100 28.33 -10.21 -2.03
CA LYS A 100 28.82 -8.82 -1.94
C LYS A 100 27.66 -7.85 -2.05
N ARG A 101 27.46 -7.01 -1.04
CA ARG A 101 26.46 -5.93 -1.03
C ARG A 101 27.16 -4.57 -0.99
N LEU A 102 26.69 -3.65 -1.84
CA LEU A 102 27.02 -2.23 -1.76
C LEU A 102 25.79 -1.45 -1.29
N THR A 103 25.95 -0.64 -0.24
CA THR A 103 24.93 0.30 0.22
C THR A 103 25.39 1.72 -0.06
N VAL A 104 24.58 2.50 -0.78
CA VAL A 104 24.88 3.92 -1.07
C VAL A 104 23.89 4.80 -0.31
N VAL A 105 24.42 5.72 0.50
CA VAL A 105 23.62 6.73 1.19
C VAL A 105 23.32 7.87 0.23
N LEU A 106 22.05 8.26 0.12
CA LEU A 106 21.57 9.31 -0.77
C LEU A 106 21.17 10.52 0.07
N ASP A 107 22.09 11.47 0.16
CA ASP A 107 21.95 12.75 0.85
C ASP A 107 21.58 13.91 -0.09
N GLU A 108 21.37 15.10 0.48
CA GLU A 108 21.09 16.34 -0.26
C GLU A 108 22.23 16.69 -1.23
N ASP A 109 23.49 16.46 -0.83
CA ASP A 109 24.66 16.71 -1.68
C ASP A 109 24.70 15.80 -2.91
N SER A 110 24.05 14.63 -2.83
CA SER A 110 23.95 13.67 -3.92
C SER A 110 22.90 14.02 -4.98
N GLU A 111 22.06 15.06 -4.77
CA GLU A 111 21.05 15.51 -5.75
C GLU A 111 21.65 15.94 -7.11
N LYS A 112 22.92 16.37 -7.12
CA LYS A 112 23.66 16.71 -8.35
C LYS A 112 24.21 15.48 -9.10
N GLY A 113 24.04 14.28 -8.56
CA GLY A 113 24.32 13.01 -9.22
C GLY A 113 24.93 11.97 -8.27
N PHE A 114 24.23 10.86 -8.08
CA PHE A 114 24.52 9.78 -7.10
C PHE A 114 25.69 8.85 -7.47
N GLY A 115 26.34 9.07 -8.61
CA GLY A 115 27.33 8.12 -9.15
C GLY A 115 26.71 6.82 -9.70
N LEU A 116 25.38 6.65 -9.60
CA LEU A 116 24.60 5.58 -10.22
C LEU A 116 24.27 5.91 -11.68
N THR A 117 25.31 6.17 -12.47
CA THR A 117 25.19 6.43 -13.91
C THR A 117 25.79 5.28 -14.71
N ASN A 118 25.33 5.10 -15.94
CA ASN A 118 25.83 4.02 -16.81
C ASN A 118 27.36 4.07 -17.04
N ALA A 119 27.98 5.24 -16.89
CA ALA A 119 29.43 5.40 -16.95
C ALA A 119 30.16 4.62 -15.84
N ASN A 120 29.54 4.48 -14.68
CA ASN A 120 30.07 3.77 -13.51
C ASN A 120 29.58 2.32 -13.42
N ALA A 121 28.81 1.81 -14.40
CA ALA A 121 28.19 0.48 -14.33
C ALA A 121 29.19 -0.66 -14.06
N SER A 122 30.41 -0.56 -14.58
CA SER A 122 31.47 -1.54 -14.34
C SER A 122 31.91 -1.64 -12.88
N LEU A 123 31.81 -0.55 -12.10
CA LEU A 123 32.16 -0.55 -10.68
C LEU A 123 31.17 -1.38 -9.86
N PHE A 124 29.89 -1.35 -10.26
CA PHE A 124 28.80 -2.04 -9.57
C PHE A 124 28.63 -3.49 -10.01
N ALA A 125 29.13 -3.86 -11.20
CA ALA A 125 29.05 -5.20 -11.74
C ALA A 125 29.70 -6.27 -10.84
N ALA A 126 30.70 -5.88 -10.05
CA ALA A 126 31.37 -6.75 -9.08
C ALA A 126 30.50 -7.11 -7.87
N TYR A 127 29.44 -6.35 -7.57
CA TYR A 127 28.57 -6.59 -6.42
C TYR A 127 27.34 -7.42 -6.80
N ASP A 128 26.93 -8.31 -5.90
CA ASP A 128 25.76 -9.16 -6.07
C ASP A 128 24.48 -8.44 -5.67
N LEU A 129 24.53 -7.56 -4.67
CA LEU A 129 23.39 -6.76 -4.20
C LEU A 129 23.72 -5.27 -4.19
N LEU A 130 22.75 -4.44 -4.58
CA LEU A 130 22.79 -2.99 -4.46
C LEU A 130 21.64 -2.54 -3.56
N ALA A 131 21.97 -1.73 -2.56
CA ALA A 131 21.04 -1.13 -1.62
C ALA A 131 21.20 0.40 -1.59
N LEU A 132 20.09 1.11 -1.34
CA LEU A 132 20.07 2.56 -1.20
C LEU A 132 19.52 2.95 0.17
N VAL A 133 20.13 3.96 0.78
CA VAL A 133 19.64 4.60 2.01
C VAL A 133 19.24 6.04 1.66
N PRO A 134 17.97 6.30 1.33
CA PRO A 134 17.50 7.66 1.11
C PRO A 134 17.44 8.43 2.43
N THR A 135 17.85 9.70 2.44
CA THR A 135 17.78 10.56 3.63
C THR A 135 16.92 11.81 3.42
N THR A 136 16.30 11.99 2.25
CA THR A 136 15.45 13.15 1.92
C THR A 136 14.20 12.71 1.14
N GLU A 137 13.18 13.57 1.02
CA GLU A 137 11.97 13.25 0.24
C GLU A 137 12.27 13.10 -1.27
N THR A 138 13.18 13.93 -1.79
CA THR A 138 13.63 13.90 -3.19
C THR A 138 14.36 12.61 -3.51
N THR A 139 15.32 12.22 -2.67
CA THR A 139 16.10 10.98 -2.83
C THR A 139 15.25 9.73 -2.64
N PHE A 140 14.28 9.75 -1.73
CA PHE A 140 13.32 8.65 -1.56
C PHE A 140 12.44 8.45 -2.80
N SER A 141 11.89 9.54 -3.36
CA SER A 141 11.09 9.49 -4.59
C SER A 141 11.91 8.96 -5.76
N LEU A 142 13.14 9.48 -5.94
CA LEU A 142 14.04 9.04 -6.99
C LEU A 142 14.46 7.57 -6.84
N ALA A 143 14.77 7.14 -5.62
CA ALA A 143 15.09 5.75 -5.31
C ALA A 143 13.94 4.84 -5.74
N CYS A 144 12.70 5.18 -5.36
CA CYS A 144 11.51 4.40 -5.68
C CYS A 144 11.17 4.37 -7.17
N LEU A 145 11.25 5.50 -7.88
CA LEU A 145 10.75 5.63 -9.25
C LEU A 145 11.79 5.32 -10.33
N THR A 146 13.06 5.66 -10.08
CA THR A 146 14.13 5.60 -11.07
C THR A 146 15.10 4.45 -10.80
N HIS A 147 15.63 4.35 -9.57
CA HIS A 147 16.67 3.36 -9.28
C HIS A 147 16.16 1.93 -9.14
N THR A 148 14.87 1.72 -8.90
CA THR A 148 14.25 0.38 -8.92
C THR A 148 13.93 -0.13 -10.32
N GLN A 149 14.00 0.72 -11.36
CA GLN A 149 13.68 0.30 -12.73
C GLN A 149 14.73 -0.68 -13.28
N PRO A 150 14.34 -1.62 -14.18
CA PRO A 150 15.26 -2.59 -14.77
C PRO A 150 16.42 -1.93 -15.53
N SER A 151 17.65 -2.16 -15.06
CA SER A 151 18.90 -1.56 -15.50
C SER A 151 20.09 -2.36 -14.90
N PRO A 152 21.31 -2.30 -15.48
CA PRO A 152 22.50 -2.82 -14.82
C PRO A 152 22.75 -2.25 -13.41
N LEU A 153 22.16 -1.08 -13.12
CA LEU A 153 22.26 -0.36 -11.85
C LEU A 153 21.01 -0.49 -10.97
N THR A 154 20.11 -1.45 -11.25
CA THR A 154 18.87 -1.58 -10.48
C THR A 154 19.14 -1.83 -9.00
N THR A 155 18.63 -0.98 -8.15
CA THR A 155 18.62 -1.20 -6.71
C THR A 155 17.42 -2.05 -6.34
N HIS A 156 17.67 -3.13 -5.61
CA HIS A 156 16.63 -4.06 -5.17
C HIS A 156 16.26 -3.88 -3.70
N ILE A 157 17.14 -3.25 -2.91
CA ILE A 157 16.94 -3.06 -1.46
C ILE A 157 16.91 -1.56 -1.16
N LEU A 158 15.84 -1.10 -0.52
CA LEU A 158 15.73 0.24 0.04
C LEU A 158 15.82 0.13 1.57
N SER A 159 16.95 0.57 2.11
CA SER A 159 17.23 0.55 3.55
C SER A 159 16.75 1.84 4.18
N ILE A 160 15.81 1.74 5.13
CA ILE A 160 15.20 2.91 5.76
C ILE A 160 15.94 3.24 7.07
N PRO A 161 16.29 4.51 7.32
CA PRO A 161 16.94 4.91 8.57
C PRO A 161 15.92 5.01 9.72
N LEU A 162 15.67 3.89 10.40
CA LEU A 162 14.57 3.76 11.37
C LEU A 162 14.85 4.41 12.74
N THR A 163 16.11 4.65 13.10
CA THR A 163 16.49 5.12 14.46
C THR A 163 16.39 6.64 14.63
N LEU A 164 16.21 7.38 13.53
CA LEU A 164 16.09 8.85 13.55
C LEU A 164 14.83 9.31 14.32
N PRO A 165 14.89 10.41 15.09
CA PRO A 165 13.73 10.96 15.82
C PRO A 165 12.46 11.12 14.99
N ARG A 166 12.64 11.42 13.70
CA ARG A 166 11.59 11.46 12.69
C ARG A 166 12.20 11.00 11.38
N LEU A 167 11.46 10.19 10.63
CA LEU A 167 11.85 9.88 9.26
C LEU A 167 11.92 11.19 8.45
N PRO A 168 13.00 11.43 7.69
CA PRO A 168 13.19 12.69 6.99
C PRO A 168 12.28 12.85 5.76
N PHE A 169 11.50 11.83 5.43
CA PHE A 169 10.52 11.83 4.36
C PHE A 169 9.26 11.09 4.78
N ARG A 170 8.12 11.43 4.16
CA ARG A 170 6.88 10.68 4.30
C ARG A 170 6.84 9.53 3.28
N MET A 171 6.63 8.30 3.76
CA MET A 171 6.44 7.15 2.89
C MET A 171 5.03 7.16 2.27
N LYS A 172 4.91 7.74 1.07
CA LYS A 172 3.65 7.74 0.30
C LYS A 172 3.39 6.34 -0.26
N HIS A 173 2.17 5.81 -0.07
CA HIS A 173 1.79 4.48 -0.56
C HIS A 173 2.02 4.31 -2.07
N THR A 174 1.79 5.36 -2.86
CA THR A 174 1.98 5.35 -4.32
C THR A 174 3.44 5.06 -4.70
N LEU A 175 4.40 5.75 -4.06
CA LEU A 175 5.84 5.53 -4.28
C LEU A 175 6.27 4.14 -3.84
N VAL A 176 5.83 3.69 -2.66
CA VAL A 176 6.16 2.36 -2.12
C VAL A 176 5.59 1.25 -3.02
N ARG A 177 4.33 1.38 -3.46
CA ARG A 177 3.71 0.43 -4.40
C ARG A 177 4.43 0.41 -5.76
N ALA A 178 4.88 1.55 -6.26
CA ALA A 178 5.66 1.62 -7.50
C ALA A 178 7.00 0.88 -7.34
N ALA A 179 7.73 1.13 -6.24
CA ALA A 179 8.98 0.44 -5.94
C ALA A 179 8.78 -1.08 -5.82
N MET A 180 7.75 -1.54 -5.10
CA MET A 180 7.43 -2.97 -4.97
C MET A 180 7.02 -3.61 -6.30
N ARG A 181 6.29 -2.89 -7.16
CA ARG A 181 5.93 -3.35 -8.51
C ARG A 181 7.17 -3.56 -9.38
N ASN A 182 8.15 -2.66 -9.23
CA ASN A 182 9.46 -2.79 -9.85
C ASN A 182 10.34 -3.87 -9.18
N GLY A 183 9.88 -4.42 -8.06
CA GLY A 183 10.50 -5.53 -7.34
C GLY A 183 11.56 -5.16 -6.32
N ALA A 184 11.58 -3.90 -5.88
CA ALA A 184 12.37 -3.53 -4.73
C ALA A 184 11.68 -3.97 -3.43
N VAL A 185 12.50 -4.21 -2.42
CA VAL A 185 12.09 -4.54 -1.05
C VAL A 185 12.58 -3.47 -0.08
N PHE A 186 11.88 -3.36 1.04
CA PHE A 186 12.21 -2.46 2.14
C PHE A 186 12.91 -3.23 3.25
N GLU A 187 14.09 -2.78 3.62
CA GLU A 187 14.88 -3.42 4.68
C GLU A 187 14.56 -2.80 6.04
N ILE A 188 14.32 -3.67 7.01
CA ILE A 188 14.21 -3.35 8.43
C ILE A 188 15.44 -3.93 9.13
N ASN A 189 16.35 -3.06 9.55
CA ASN A 189 17.48 -3.44 10.39
C ASN A 189 16.98 -3.63 11.83
N TYR A 190 16.97 -4.85 12.35
CA TYR A 190 16.40 -5.14 13.67
C TYR A 190 17.31 -4.71 14.84
N ALA A 191 18.59 -4.40 14.60
CA ALA A 191 19.50 -3.97 15.66
C ALA A 191 19.02 -2.69 16.36
N GLY A 192 18.33 -1.79 15.64
CA GLY A 192 17.72 -0.59 16.23
C GLY A 192 16.64 -0.89 17.29
N ALA A 193 15.95 -2.04 17.19
CA ALA A 193 15.00 -2.48 18.21
C ALA A 193 15.68 -2.88 19.53
N LEU A 194 16.94 -3.31 19.45
CA LEU A 194 17.77 -3.67 20.59
C LEU A 194 18.45 -2.45 21.23
N GLY A 195 18.34 -1.27 20.60
CA GLY A 195 19.01 -0.04 21.04
C GLY A 195 20.46 0.06 20.56
N ALA A 196 20.84 -0.72 19.54
CA ALA A 196 22.15 -0.62 18.91
C ALA A 196 22.30 0.70 18.13
N ASP A 197 23.50 1.26 18.16
CA ASP A 197 23.86 2.44 17.37
C ASP A 197 24.05 2.04 15.90
N ASP A 198 23.05 2.32 15.06
CA ASP A 198 23.18 2.15 13.61
C ASP A 198 23.93 3.33 12.98
N SER A 199 25.24 3.36 13.21
CA SER A 199 26.19 4.29 12.60
C SER A 199 26.37 4.07 11.09
N SER A 200 25.86 2.95 10.55
CA SER A 200 26.10 2.51 9.18
C SER A 200 25.03 2.97 8.18
N SER A 201 23.86 3.42 8.65
CA SER A 201 22.70 3.77 7.81
C SER A 201 22.26 5.24 7.94
N GLY A 202 23.12 6.12 8.46
CA GLY A 202 22.75 7.53 8.70
C GLY A 202 21.71 7.69 9.83
N GLY A 203 21.60 6.68 10.70
CA GLY A 203 20.73 6.69 11.86
C GLY A 203 21.21 7.62 12.97
N GLY A 204 20.29 8.06 13.82
CA GLY A 204 20.61 8.89 14.98
C GLY A 204 20.94 8.03 16.20
N SER A 205 22.10 8.26 16.82
CA SER A 205 22.44 7.70 18.14
C SER A 205 21.81 8.55 19.24
N GLY A 206 21.03 7.92 20.12
CA GLY A 206 20.45 8.60 21.27
C GLY A 206 19.49 7.74 22.09
N PRO A 207 19.16 8.17 23.33
CA PRO A 207 18.33 7.40 24.25
C PRO A 207 16.90 7.13 23.75
N GLY A 208 16.46 7.86 22.71
CA GLY A 208 15.18 7.65 22.03
C GLY A 208 15.23 6.71 20.81
N ALA A 209 16.41 6.26 20.37
CA ALA A 209 16.57 5.53 19.10
C ALA A 209 15.70 4.27 19.02
N LYS A 210 15.58 3.51 20.11
CA LYS A 210 14.71 2.33 20.19
C LYS A 210 13.23 2.70 19.98
N ARG A 211 12.74 3.74 20.65
CA ARG A 211 11.35 4.22 20.50
C ARG A 211 11.08 4.67 19.08
N ASN A 212 12.02 5.44 18.51
CA ASN A 212 11.92 5.93 17.14
C ASN A 212 11.86 4.77 16.14
N TRP A 213 12.70 3.75 16.35
CA TRP A 213 12.72 2.54 15.55
C TRP A 213 11.35 1.86 15.51
N TRP A 214 10.71 1.67 16.67
CA TRP A 214 9.38 1.05 16.73
C TRP A 214 8.32 1.86 15.96
N ALA A 215 8.33 3.18 16.11
CA ALA A 215 7.40 4.05 15.38
C ALA A 215 7.64 4.00 13.86
N ALA A 216 8.88 4.16 13.44
CA ALA A 216 9.25 4.15 12.02
C ALA A 216 9.05 2.78 11.37
N ALA A 217 9.37 1.69 12.06
CA ALA A 217 9.20 0.33 11.55
C ALA A 217 7.71 -0.02 11.37
N LYS A 218 6.84 0.40 12.31
CA LYS A 218 5.39 0.28 12.14
C LYS A 218 4.89 1.04 10.91
N ASP A 219 5.41 2.23 10.66
CA ASP A 219 5.09 2.98 9.45
C ASP A 219 5.54 2.26 8.16
N VAL A 220 6.71 1.63 8.16
CA VAL A 220 7.15 0.80 7.01
C VAL A 220 6.19 -0.38 6.79
N VAL A 221 5.85 -1.13 7.85
CA VAL A 221 4.93 -2.28 7.75
C VAL A 221 3.55 -1.84 7.26
N ARG A 222 3.03 -0.74 7.80
CA ARG A 222 1.74 -0.15 7.39
C ARG A 222 1.74 0.24 5.92
N VAL A 223 2.77 0.96 5.45
CA VAL A 223 2.82 1.48 4.07
C VAL A 223 3.03 0.35 3.03
N THR A 224 3.81 -0.66 3.39
CA THR A 224 4.06 -1.85 2.57
C THR A 224 2.94 -2.90 2.64
N LYS A 225 1.98 -2.75 3.56
CA LYS A 225 0.96 -3.76 3.89
C LYS A 225 1.59 -5.12 4.24
N GLY A 226 2.76 -5.09 4.87
CA GLY A 226 3.53 -6.27 5.27
C GLY A 226 4.22 -7.06 4.13
N LYS A 227 4.16 -6.59 2.88
CA LYS A 227 4.76 -7.26 1.73
C LYS A 227 6.08 -6.61 1.33
N GLY A 228 7.00 -7.39 0.76
CA GLY A 228 8.26 -6.85 0.25
C GLY A 228 9.16 -6.27 1.35
N ILE A 229 9.13 -6.87 2.54
CA ILE A 229 10.00 -6.52 3.67
C ILE A 229 11.11 -7.57 3.77
N ILE A 230 12.34 -7.13 4.07
CA ILE A 230 13.44 -8.01 4.48
C ILE A 230 13.98 -7.59 5.83
N LEU A 231 14.49 -8.57 6.58
CA LEU A 231 15.13 -8.37 7.87
C LEU A 231 16.63 -8.54 7.75
N SER A 232 17.39 -7.71 8.45
CA SER A 232 18.85 -7.84 8.47
C SER A 232 19.44 -7.35 9.79
N GLY A 233 20.64 -7.86 10.09
CA GLY A 233 21.32 -7.64 11.37
C GLY A 233 21.91 -6.24 11.53
N GLY A 234 22.56 -5.70 10.50
CA GLY A 234 22.98 -4.31 10.31
C GLY A 234 23.88 -3.65 11.39
N GLY A 235 23.92 -4.14 12.62
CA GLY A 235 24.73 -3.62 13.72
C GLY A 235 26.17 -4.17 13.69
N PRO A 236 27.18 -3.40 14.16
CA PRO A 236 28.57 -3.85 14.21
C PRO A 236 28.84 -4.84 15.37
N GLY A 237 28.00 -4.86 16.41
CA GLY A 237 28.24 -5.63 17.63
C GLY A 237 27.85 -7.11 17.53
N GLU A 238 28.69 -8.00 18.06
CA GLU A 238 28.41 -9.44 18.11
C GLU A 238 27.21 -9.76 19.03
N THR A 239 27.01 -8.96 20.08
CA THR A 239 25.92 -9.11 21.07
C THR A 239 24.54 -8.76 20.53
N GLU A 240 24.48 -8.12 19.36
CA GLU A 240 23.25 -7.66 18.70
C GLU A 240 22.69 -8.72 17.74
N LEU A 241 23.47 -9.77 17.44
CA LEU A 241 23.04 -10.84 16.55
C LEU A 241 21.95 -11.71 17.21
N ARG A 242 20.95 -12.10 16.42
CA ARG A 242 19.81 -12.92 16.87
C ARG A 242 19.49 -13.99 15.84
N ALA A 243 18.96 -15.12 16.32
CA ALA A 243 18.52 -16.19 15.45
C ALA A 243 17.34 -15.72 14.59
N PRO A 244 17.22 -16.19 13.33
CA PRO A 244 16.23 -15.67 12.39
C PRO A 244 14.78 -15.88 12.84
N LYS A 245 14.50 -16.93 13.63
CA LYS A 245 13.18 -17.17 14.23
C LYS A 245 12.85 -16.17 15.33
N ASP A 246 13.85 -15.79 16.14
CA ASP A 246 13.68 -14.79 17.20
C ASP A 246 13.43 -13.41 16.59
N VAL A 247 14.16 -13.08 15.52
CA VAL A 247 13.93 -11.86 14.74
C VAL A 247 12.53 -11.89 14.11
N GLY A 248 12.10 -13.03 13.56
CA GLY A 248 10.73 -13.23 13.05
C GLY A 248 9.65 -12.98 14.11
N ASN A 249 9.86 -13.48 15.33
CA ASN A 249 8.94 -13.22 16.45
C ASN A 249 9.00 -11.77 16.93
N LEU A 250 10.16 -11.11 16.87
CA LEU A 250 10.29 -9.70 17.24
C LEU A 250 9.48 -8.78 16.32
N ILE A 251 9.43 -9.08 15.02
CA ILE A 251 8.74 -8.22 14.05
C ILE A 251 7.23 -8.44 13.99
N THR A 252 6.68 -9.51 14.59
CA THR A 252 5.22 -9.66 14.68
C THR A 252 4.58 -8.59 15.56
N PHE A 253 5.34 -8.01 16.49
CA PHE A 253 4.94 -6.84 17.28
C PHE A 253 4.78 -5.55 16.45
N LEU A 254 5.20 -5.57 15.18
CA LEU A 254 4.95 -4.49 14.20
C LEU A 254 3.61 -4.65 13.47
N ASP A 255 2.71 -5.48 13.99
CA ASP A 255 1.42 -5.83 13.38
C ASP A 255 1.58 -6.61 12.06
N LEU A 256 2.69 -7.36 11.96
CA LEU A 256 2.98 -8.23 10.83
C LEU A 256 2.51 -9.68 11.12
N PRO A 257 1.71 -10.30 10.26
CA PRO A 257 1.35 -11.71 10.36
C PRO A 257 2.57 -12.65 10.41
N GLN A 258 2.50 -13.73 11.20
CA GLN A 258 3.61 -14.67 11.40
C GLN A 258 4.16 -15.26 10.10
N ASN A 259 3.30 -15.54 9.12
CA ASN A 259 3.71 -16.04 7.80
C ASN A 259 4.56 -15.01 7.05
N LEU A 260 4.14 -13.73 7.03
CA LEU A 260 4.89 -12.67 6.38
C LEU A 260 6.21 -12.36 7.13
N ALA A 261 6.20 -12.48 8.45
CA ALA A 261 7.40 -12.37 9.27
C ALA A 261 8.43 -13.46 8.94
N HIS A 262 7.96 -14.71 8.78
CA HIS A 262 8.81 -15.80 8.33
C HIS A 262 9.32 -15.58 6.90
N ASP A 263 8.47 -15.13 5.98
CA ASP A 263 8.85 -14.84 4.60
C ASP A 263 9.91 -13.72 4.49
N ALA A 264 9.87 -12.72 5.38
CA ALA A 264 10.84 -11.63 5.42
C ALA A 264 12.28 -12.08 5.71
N SER A 265 12.47 -13.28 6.30
CA SER A 265 13.78 -13.88 6.56
C SER A 265 14.13 -15.07 5.65
N THR A 266 13.19 -15.51 4.80
CA THR A 266 13.33 -16.72 3.98
C THR A 266 13.01 -16.47 2.50
N THR A 267 11.73 -16.44 2.12
CA THR A 267 11.25 -16.36 0.74
C THR A 267 11.59 -15.02 0.09
N THR A 268 11.37 -13.91 0.80
CA THR A 268 11.58 -12.56 0.26
C THR A 268 13.06 -12.30 -0.05
N PRO A 269 14.02 -12.50 0.88
CA PRO A 269 15.45 -12.38 0.58
C PRO A 269 15.91 -13.30 -0.55
N LYS A 270 15.42 -14.55 -0.61
CA LYS A 270 15.72 -15.48 -1.71
C LYS A 270 15.30 -14.89 -3.06
N SER A 271 14.08 -14.34 -3.15
CA SER A 271 13.58 -13.71 -4.37
C SER A 271 14.44 -12.51 -4.80
N VAL A 272 14.92 -11.71 -3.83
CA VAL A 272 15.77 -10.55 -4.06
C VAL A 272 17.13 -10.95 -4.60
N VAL A 273 17.76 -11.97 -4.02
CA VAL A 273 19.06 -12.49 -4.48
C VAL A 273 18.96 -13.04 -5.91
N LEU A 274 17.91 -13.79 -6.23
CA LEU A 274 17.67 -14.26 -7.59
C LEU A 274 17.42 -13.11 -8.57
N ARG A 275 16.55 -12.16 -8.19
CA ARG A 275 16.25 -10.99 -9.01
C ARG A 275 17.48 -10.12 -9.24
N ALA A 276 18.36 -9.99 -8.26
CA ALA A 276 19.58 -9.21 -8.39
C ALA A 276 20.51 -9.71 -9.51
N GLN A 277 20.44 -10.99 -9.88
CA GLN A 277 21.17 -11.55 -11.02
C GLN A 277 20.70 -10.96 -12.36
N THR A 278 19.46 -10.44 -12.45
CA THR A 278 18.95 -9.76 -13.66
C THR A 278 19.84 -8.59 -14.10
N ARG A 279 20.57 -7.95 -13.18
CA ARG A 279 21.52 -6.87 -13.51
C ARG A 279 22.67 -7.34 -14.38
N LYS A 280 23.06 -8.61 -14.26
CA LYS A 280 24.12 -9.25 -15.04
C LYS A 280 23.62 -9.74 -16.39
N THR A 281 22.32 -9.66 -16.64
CA THR A 281 21.67 -10.12 -17.88
C THR A 281 21.15 -8.96 -18.71
N TYR A 282 21.01 -9.15 -20.01
CA TYR A 282 20.42 -8.15 -20.88
C TYR A 282 18.91 -8.07 -20.63
N ARG A 283 18.42 -6.92 -20.15
CA ARG A 283 16.98 -6.64 -19.90
C ARG A 283 16.28 -7.71 -19.05
N ALA A 284 16.97 -8.25 -18.04
CA ALA A 284 16.43 -9.25 -17.11
C ALA A 284 16.04 -10.61 -17.73
N VAL A 285 16.63 -10.96 -18.88
CA VAL A 285 16.43 -12.26 -19.53
C VAL A 285 17.38 -13.30 -18.93
N PHE A 286 16.82 -14.31 -18.26
CA PHE A 286 17.58 -15.39 -17.60
C PHE A 286 17.99 -16.56 -18.51
N SER A 287 17.65 -16.52 -19.80
CA SER A 287 18.04 -17.58 -20.74
C SER A 287 19.46 -17.38 -21.25
N GLU A 288 20.18 -18.48 -21.46
CA GLU A 288 21.44 -18.45 -22.20
C GLU A 288 21.19 -17.86 -23.60
N PRO A 289 22.01 -16.90 -24.05
CA PRO A 289 21.89 -16.37 -25.41
C PRO A 289 22.23 -17.48 -26.41
N ARG A 290 21.20 -18.10 -26.99
CA ARG A 290 21.38 -19.07 -28.08
C ARG A 290 21.67 -18.30 -29.37
N VAL A 291 22.93 -18.28 -29.77
CA VAL A 291 23.32 -17.77 -31.09
C VAL A 291 22.84 -18.78 -32.13
N VAL A 292 21.70 -18.50 -32.76
CA VAL A 292 21.27 -19.23 -33.96
C VAL A 292 21.94 -18.55 -35.14
N ILE A 293 23.10 -19.07 -35.56
CA ILE A 293 23.74 -18.66 -36.81
C ILE A 293 22.90 -19.25 -37.95
N PRO A 294 22.26 -18.44 -38.81
CA PRO A 294 21.53 -18.98 -39.95
C PRO A 294 22.54 -19.64 -40.89
N GLY A 295 22.45 -20.98 -41.06
CA GLY A 295 23.21 -21.71 -42.07
C GLY A 295 24.19 -22.80 -41.59
N GLN A 296 24.27 -23.12 -40.28
CA GLN A 296 24.97 -24.34 -39.85
C GLN A 296 24.01 -25.31 -39.15
N THR A 297 23.50 -26.23 -39.95
CA THR A 297 22.90 -27.50 -39.51
C THR A 297 23.96 -28.26 -38.71
N SER A 298 23.86 -28.29 -37.38
CA SER A 298 24.52 -29.35 -36.62
C SER A 298 23.74 -30.64 -36.85
N GLU A 299 24.35 -31.58 -37.55
CA GLU A 299 23.91 -32.97 -37.60
C GLU A 299 23.75 -33.50 -36.17
N ALA A 300 22.51 -33.86 -35.83
CA ALA A 300 22.22 -34.62 -34.63
C ALA A 300 22.65 -36.08 -34.87
N GLN A 301 23.57 -36.59 -34.04
CA GLN A 301 23.78 -38.04 -33.89
C GLN A 301 22.65 -38.68 -33.05
N PRO A 302 22.28 -39.96 -33.29
CA PRO A 302 21.06 -40.58 -32.75
C PRO A 302 21.29 -41.57 -31.58
N GLY A 303 20.27 -41.70 -30.71
CA GLY A 303 20.09 -42.74 -29.66
C GLY A 303 19.75 -42.09 -28.30
N GLU A 304 18.67 -42.36 -27.56
CA GLU A 304 17.83 -43.54 -27.32
C GLU A 304 16.38 -43.11 -26.92
N PRO A 305 15.39 -44.04 -26.86
CA PRO A 305 13.97 -43.75 -27.02
C PRO A 305 13.18 -43.52 -25.72
N ALA A 306 12.12 -42.72 -25.82
CA ALA A 306 10.99 -42.73 -24.87
C ALA A 306 9.69 -43.10 -25.61
N PRO A 307 8.74 -43.82 -24.97
CA PRO A 307 7.82 -44.70 -25.67
C PRO A 307 6.56 -44.01 -26.21
N ALA A 308 6.17 -44.55 -27.37
CA ALA A 308 4.88 -44.59 -28.04
C ALA A 308 3.66 -43.92 -27.38
N SER A 309 3.10 -42.97 -28.14
CA SER A 309 1.67 -42.69 -28.19
C SER A 309 0.91 -43.78 -28.96
N ALA A 310 -0.36 -43.97 -28.61
CA ALA A 310 -1.33 -44.74 -29.41
C ALA A 310 -2.53 -43.84 -29.79
N PRO A 311 -3.24 -44.10 -30.91
CA PRO A 311 -3.68 -43.07 -31.84
C PRO A 311 -5.19 -43.10 -32.22
N THR A 312 -5.56 -42.26 -33.20
CA THR A 312 -6.62 -42.45 -34.24
C THR A 312 -8.00 -41.78 -33.96
N ALA A 313 -8.72 -41.07 -34.85
CA ALA A 313 -8.54 -40.48 -36.21
C ALA A 313 -9.79 -39.55 -36.53
N PRO A 314 -10.28 -39.31 -37.78
CA PRO A 314 -10.19 -37.99 -38.46
C PRO A 314 -11.50 -37.45 -39.16
N ALA A 315 -11.33 -36.38 -39.96
CA ALA A 315 -12.19 -35.82 -41.05
C ALA A 315 -13.39 -34.92 -40.65
N SER A 316 -13.85 -33.87 -41.35
CA SER A 316 -13.76 -33.37 -42.75
C SER A 316 -14.29 -31.90 -42.86
N GLN A 317 -13.89 -31.13 -43.89
CA GLN A 317 -14.40 -29.77 -44.31
C GLN A 317 -15.68 -29.88 -45.21
N PRO A 318 -16.24 -28.86 -45.96
CA PRO A 318 -16.05 -27.38 -46.06
C PRO A 318 -17.33 -26.47 -46.27
N ALA A 319 -17.12 -25.13 -46.24
CA ALA A 319 -17.74 -23.96 -46.97
C ALA A 319 -19.28 -23.63 -47.05
N ASP A 320 -19.67 -22.37 -46.71
CA ASP A 320 -20.13 -21.28 -47.64
C ASP A 320 -20.62 -19.94 -46.93
N PRO A 321 -20.75 -18.78 -47.64
CA PRO A 321 -20.70 -17.39 -47.10
C PRO A 321 -22.05 -16.57 -47.19
N PRO A 322 -22.11 -15.24 -46.86
CA PRO A 322 -23.31 -14.52 -46.33
C PRO A 322 -24.04 -13.59 -47.33
N PRO A 323 -25.18 -12.94 -46.95
CA PRO A 323 -25.74 -11.80 -47.70
C PRO A 323 -25.56 -10.44 -46.99
N GLY A 324 -25.28 -9.39 -47.79
CA GLY A 324 -25.19 -7.99 -47.35
C GLY A 324 -26.45 -7.15 -47.60
N PRO A 325 -26.47 -5.86 -47.21
CA PRO A 325 -27.53 -4.91 -47.57
C PRO A 325 -27.05 -3.76 -48.50
N PRO A 326 -27.97 -2.95 -49.07
CA PRO A 326 -27.88 -2.47 -50.46
C PRO A 326 -27.30 -1.07 -50.65
N THR A 327 -26.89 -0.85 -51.90
CA THR A 327 -26.40 0.40 -52.52
C THR A 327 -27.54 1.38 -52.81
N VAL A 328 -27.32 2.67 -52.53
CA VAL A 328 -28.03 3.79 -53.18
C VAL A 328 -27.01 4.63 -53.95
N SER A 329 -27.29 4.77 -55.24
CA SER A 329 -26.54 5.45 -56.29
C SER A 329 -26.62 6.97 -56.19
N ILE A 330 -25.48 7.64 -56.40
CA ILE A 330 -25.36 9.09 -56.62
C ILE A 330 -25.25 9.34 -58.14
N THR A 331 -26.09 10.22 -58.67
CA THR A 331 -25.94 10.79 -60.02
C THR A 331 -25.31 12.19 -59.94
N ASN A 332 -24.37 12.44 -60.85
CA ASN A 332 -23.60 13.68 -61.01
C ASN A 332 -24.37 14.81 -61.71
N GLY A 333 -23.94 16.06 -61.47
CA GLY A 333 -24.24 17.26 -62.28
C GLY A 333 -23.91 18.55 -61.51
N SER A 334 -22.66 19.00 -61.51
CA SER A 334 -22.10 20.05 -62.38
C SER A 334 -22.68 21.47 -62.21
N THR A 335 -21.81 22.35 -61.70
CA THR A 335 -21.60 23.77 -62.04
C THR A 335 -22.74 24.78 -61.86
N ASP A 336 -22.67 25.63 -60.82
CA ASP A 336 -22.34 27.03 -61.08
C ASP A 336 -21.82 27.79 -59.85
N SER A 337 -20.76 28.54 -60.11
CA SER A 337 -19.84 29.08 -59.13
C SER A 337 -19.99 30.60 -58.97
N VAL A 338 -19.54 31.08 -57.80
CA VAL A 338 -19.08 32.45 -57.51
C VAL A 338 -20.10 33.48 -56.99
N GLY A 339 -21.41 33.37 -57.24
CA GLY A 339 -22.39 34.33 -56.67
C GLY A 339 -22.81 34.07 -55.21
N LYS A 340 -22.99 32.81 -54.82
CA LYS A 340 -23.62 32.43 -53.54
C LYS A 340 -22.67 32.43 -52.32
N LYS A 341 -21.35 32.38 -52.52
CA LYS A 341 -20.36 32.33 -51.42
C LYS A 341 -20.22 33.65 -50.63
N ARG A 342 -20.55 34.80 -51.24
CA ARG A 342 -20.49 36.11 -50.53
C ARG A 342 -21.74 36.38 -49.70
N LEU A 343 -22.91 35.89 -50.14
CA LEU A 343 -24.16 36.04 -49.39
C LEU A 343 -24.18 35.11 -48.16
N ALA A 344 -23.77 33.85 -48.32
CA ALA A 344 -23.70 32.89 -47.21
C ALA A 344 -22.66 33.28 -46.14
N ARG A 345 -21.54 33.93 -46.52
CA ARG A 345 -20.58 34.47 -45.55
C ARG A 345 -21.08 35.70 -44.80
N LYS A 346 -21.91 36.54 -45.44
CA LYS A 346 -22.55 37.69 -44.77
C LYS A 346 -23.62 37.22 -43.78
N GLU A 347 -24.48 36.27 -44.16
CA GLU A 347 -25.46 35.67 -43.24
C GLU A 347 -24.78 34.91 -42.08
N MET A 348 -23.69 34.19 -42.33
CA MET A 348 -22.96 33.51 -41.28
C MET A 348 -22.25 34.49 -40.33
N ALA A 349 -21.73 35.61 -40.84
CA ALA A 349 -21.14 36.66 -40.00
C ALA A 349 -22.18 37.44 -39.20
N GLU A 350 -23.38 37.63 -39.74
CA GLU A 350 -24.50 38.29 -39.06
C GLU A 350 -25.10 37.37 -37.98
N ARG A 351 -25.23 36.06 -38.26
CA ARG A 351 -25.58 35.05 -37.25
C ARG A 351 -24.52 34.93 -36.16
N LEU A 352 -23.23 35.01 -36.50
CA LEU A 352 -22.16 35.02 -35.51
C LEU A 352 -22.16 36.30 -34.67
N ARG A 353 -22.49 37.47 -35.23
CA ARG A 353 -22.67 38.71 -34.46
C ARG A 353 -23.85 38.63 -33.49
N ILE A 354 -25.00 38.14 -33.97
CA ILE A 354 -26.19 37.94 -33.12
C ILE A 354 -25.91 36.89 -32.03
N GLN A 355 -25.15 35.84 -32.33
CA GLN A 355 -24.73 34.84 -31.35
C GLN A 355 -23.75 35.41 -30.33
N MET A 356 -22.80 36.25 -30.75
CA MET A 356 -21.83 36.89 -29.85
C MET A 356 -22.44 38.00 -29.00
N ASP A 357 -23.45 38.72 -29.51
CA ASP A 357 -24.20 39.73 -28.76
C ASP A 357 -25.19 39.08 -27.78
N ASN A 358 -25.78 37.93 -28.12
CA ASN A 358 -26.57 37.13 -27.19
C ASN A 358 -25.71 36.50 -26.09
N GLU A 359 -24.49 36.05 -26.42
CA GLU A 359 -23.50 35.61 -25.42
C GLU A 359 -22.98 36.78 -24.56
N ARG A 360 -22.81 37.99 -25.12
CA ARG A 360 -22.45 39.18 -24.33
C ARG A 360 -23.55 39.66 -23.38
N LEU A 361 -24.82 39.52 -23.77
CA LEU A 361 -25.97 39.83 -22.91
C LEU A 361 -26.20 38.75 -21.83
N GLN A 362 -25.87 37.48 -22.12
CA GLN A 362 -25.81 36.44 -21.09
C GLN A 362 -24.61 36.60 -20.15
N LEU A 363 -23.46 37.09 -20.66
CA LEU A 363 -22.27 37.36 -19.86
C LEU A 363 -22.36 38.65 -19.02
N SER A 364 -23.22 39.61 -19.37
CA SER A 364 -23.42 40.82 -18.56
C SER A 364 -24.39 40.62 -17.39
N LEU A 365 -25.15 39.53 -17.34
CA LEU A 365 -26.07 39.22 -16.24
C LEU A 365 -25.40 38.35 -15.14
N LEU A 366 -24.14 37.96 -15.31
CA LEU A 366 -23.47 37.00 -14.44
C LEU A 366 -22.02 37.42 -14.14
N VAL A 367 -21.84 38.57 -13.48
CA VAL A 367 -20.62 38.86 -12.73
C VAL A 367 -20.96 39.63 -11.45
N VAL A 368 -21.15 38.92 -10.34
CA VAL A 368 -20.56 39.28 -9.04
C VAL A 368 -20.18 37.99 -8.30
N GLN A 369 -18.90 37.92 -7.97
CA GLN A 369 -18.16 36.99 -7.09
C GLN A 369 -17.80 35.56 -7.55
N VAL A 370 -16.50 35.30 -7.43
CA VAL A 370 -15.61 34.18 -7.81
C VAL A 370 -15.07 33.55 -6.48
N PRO A 371 -14.38 32.38 -6.39
CA PRO A 371 -14.08 31.26 -7.32
C PRO A 371 -14.32 29.82 -6.75
N ASP A 372 -14.05 28.83 -7.61
CA ASP A 372 -13.59 27.45 -7.35
C ASP A 372 -14.56 26.45 -6.68
N ASP A 373 -15.17 25.59 -7.49
CA ASP A 373 -15.36 24.19 -7.11
C ASP A 373 -15.37 23.29 -8.36
N TYR A 374 -14.36 22.44 -8.46
CA TYR A 374 -14.46 21.18 -9.19
C TYR A 374 -15.56 20.37 -8.48
N SER A 375 -16.76 20.28 -9.06
CA SER A 375 -17.80 19.40 -8.54
C SER A 375 -17.33 17.95 -8.66
N PHE A 376 -16.94 17.38 -7.53
CA PHE A 376 -16.55 15.98 -7.39
C PHE A 376 -17.82 15.12 -7.43
N THR A 377 -18.18 14.61 -8.61
CA THR A 377 -19.33 13.70 -8.75
C THR A 377 -19.17 12.51 -7.80
N MET A 378 -20.07 12.34 -6.82
CA MET A 378 -19.95 11.24 -5.86
C MET A 378 -20.54 9.94 -6.41
N SER A 379 -19.72 8.88 -6.50
CA SER A 379 -20.18 7.55 -6.89
C SER A 379 -21.11 6.89 -5.86
N LEU A 380 -21.94 5.94 -6.28
CA LEU A 380 -22.85 5.17 -5.42
C LEU A 380 -22.14 4.44 -4.27
N ALA A 381 -20.94 3.93 -4.52
CA ALA A 381 -20.09 3.33 -3.49
C ALA A 381 -19.67 4.37 -2.43
N LYS A 382 -19.38 5.61 -2.84
CA LYS A 382 -19.01 6.71 -1.92
C LYS A 382 -20.21 7.15 -1.08
N LEU A 383 -21.39 7.28 -1.67
CA LEU A 383 -22.62 7.65 -0.94
C LEU A 383 -23.06 6.57 0.07
N THR A 384 -22.99 5.30 -0.32
CA THR A 384 -23.33 4.18 0.58
C THR A 384 -22.32 4.04 1.73
N SER A 385 -21.02 4.21 1.46
CA SER A 385 -19.99 4.24 2.49
C SER A 385 -20.18 5.41 3.46
N LEU A 386 -20.44 6.62 2.93
CA LEU A 386 -20.64 7.82 3.74
C LEU A 386 -21.92 7.72 4.58
N SER A 387 -22.99 7.13 4.03
CA SER A 387 -24.21 6.78 4.78
C SER A 387 -23.91 5.82 5.94
N THR A 388 -23.11 4.78 5.70
CA THR A 388 -22.75 3.78 6.73
C THR A 388 -21.92 4.40 7.85
N GLN A 389 -20.94 5.23 7.50
CA GLN A 389 -20.13 5.97 8.47
C GLN A 389 -20.98 6.91 9.32
N THR A 390 -21.91 7.64 8.70
CA THR A 390 -22.79 8.59 9.40
C THR A 390 -23.73 7.89 10.37
N LEU A 391 -24.27 6.73 9.97
CA LEU A 391 -25.09 5.89 10.83
C LEU A 391 -24.29 5.38 12.04
N SER A 392 -23.05 4.94 11.85
CA SER A 392 -22.17 4.51 12.95
C SER A 392 -21.94 5.64 13.97
N LEU A 393 -21.68 6.85 13.50
CA LEU A 393 -21.52 8.03 14.35
C LEU A 393 -22.80 8.38 15.12
N LEU A 394 -23.96 8.17 14.51
CA LEU A 394 -25.27 8.41 15.13
C LEU A 394 -25.62 7.38 16.21
N LEU A 395 -25.34 6.11 15.95
CA LEU A 395 -25.55 5.05 16.94
C LEU A 395 -24.61 5.20 18.14
N GLU A 396 -23.34 5.60 17.92
CA GLU A 396 -22.41 5.88 19.02
C GLU A 396 -22.90 7.05 19.88
N ARG A 397 -23.46 8.10 19.24
CA ARG A 397 -24.09 9.21 19.97
C ARG A 397 -25.28 8.74 20.81
N GLN A 398 -26.17 7.90 20.27
CA GLN A 398 -27.31 7.36 21.02
C GLN A 398 -26.86 6.47 22.18
N ARG A 399 -25.81 5.65 21.97
CA ARG A 399 -25.19 4.84 23.02
C ARG A 399 -24.66 5.72 24.16
N LEU A 400 -23.95 6.79 23.84
CA LEU A 400 -23.41 7.74 24.82
C LEU A 400 -24.50 8.55 25.54
N ALA A 401 -25.63 8.81 24.89
CA ALA A 401 -26.79 9.45 25.52
C ALA A 401 -27.54 8.54 26.50
N SER A 402 -27.40 7.22 26.36
CA SER A 402 -28.04 6.22 27.24
C SER A 402 -27.25 5.89 28.51
N LEU A 403 -26.02 6.42 28.67
CA LEU A 403 -25.18 6.18 29.85
C LEU A 403 -25.48 7.23 30.95
N PRO A 404 -25.75 6.82 32.20
CA PRO A 404 -26.01 7.76 33.29
C PRO A 404 -24.74 8.53 33.69
N PRO A 405 -24.84 9.84 34.01
CA PRO A 405 -23.70 10.62 34.47
C PRO A 405 -23.32 10.18 35.90
N PHE A 406 -22.20 9.47 36.04
CA PHE A 406 -21.66 9.12 37.36
C PHE A 406 -20.76 10.26 37.86
N GLY A 407 -21.17 10.95 38.93
CA GLY A 407 -20.26 11.73 39.78
C GLY A 407 -20.05 13.23 39.50
N ALA A 408 -20.94 13.94 38.79
CA ALA A 408 -20.85 15.41 38.69
C ALA A 408 -22.22 16.10 38.87
N GLN A 409 -22.22 17.22 39.61
CA GLN A 409 -23.39 18.04 39.95
C GLN A 409 -24.17 18.55 38.70
N PRO A 410 -25.48 18.81 38.85
CA PRO A 410 -26.33 19.27 37.76
C PRO A 410 -26.15 20.77 37.54
N THR A 411 -25.08 21.15 36.84
CA THR A 411 -24.96 22.49 36.26
C THR A 411 -24.45 22.39 34.81
N ALA A 412 -25.34 22.76 33.88
CA ALA A 412 -25.09 23.04 32.46
C ALA A 412 -24.67 21.88 31.52
N THR A 413 -25.66 21.19 30.93
CA THR A 413 -25.83 20.85 29.49
C THR A 413 -24.62 20.61 28.56
N SER A 414 -23.47 20.15 29.05
CA SER A 414 -22.23 20.09 28.23
C SER A 414 -21.55 18.73 28.32
N SER A 415 -22.12 17.71 27.67
CA SER A 415 -21.36 16.52 27.25
C SER A 415 -22.19 15.71 26.25
N ASN A 416 -21.66 15.54 25.01
CA ASN A 416 -22.03 14.56 23.95
C ASN A 416 -21.96 15.11 22.50
N ASN A 417 -21.28 16.25 22.26
CA ASN A 417 -21.22 16.91 20.94
C ASN A 417 -20.02 16.53 20.05
N LEU A 418 -19.17 15.57 20.43
CA LEU A 418 -17.90 15.28 19.73
C LEU A 418 -18.10 14.95 18.23
N HIS A 419 -19.12 14.16 17.91
CA HIS A 419 -19.37 13.68 16.54
C HIS A 419 -20.32 14.57 15.73
N ILE A 420 -20.97 15.57 16.35
CA ILE A 420 -22.00 16.39 15.71
C ILE A 420 -21.49 17.19 14.50
N PRO A 421 -20.31 17.85 14.55
CA PRO A 421 -19.79 18.57 13.39
C PRO A 421 -19.53 17.65 12.19
N GLN A 422 -19.05 16.43 12.46
CA GLN A 422 -18.76 15.43 11.43
C GLN A 422 -20.04 14.82 10.85
N ILE A 423 -21.00 14.45 11.69
CA ILE A 423 -22.34 13.99 11.26
C ILE A 423 -23.00 15.05 10.37
N THR A 424 -22.93 16.31 10.77
CA THR A 424 -23.53 17.43 10.01
C THR A 424 -22.90 17.58 8.64
N ARG A 425 -21.55 17.53 8.56
CA ARG A 425 -20.81 17.58 7.30
C ARG A 425 -21.20 16.41 6.39
N ASN A 426 -21.24 15.19 6.93
CA ASN A 426 -21.59 14.00 6.17
C ASN A 426 -23.03 14.06 5.68
N MET A 427 -24.00 14.44 6.52
CA MET A 427 -25.41 14.55 6.14
C MET A 427 -25.64 15.56 5.01
N ARG A 428 -24.86 16.66 4.97
CA ARG A 428 -24.88 17.63 3.87
C ARG A 428 -24.26 17.07 2.59
N GLN A 429 -23.11 16.41 2.70
CA GLN A 429 -22.44 15.77 1.55
C GLN A 429 -23.30 14.64 0.95
N LEU A 430 -23.92 13.82 1.81
CA LEU A 430 -24.84 12.77 1.40
C LEU A 430 -26.03 13.33 0.64
N LYS A 431 -26.64 14.41 1.16
CA LYS A 431 -27.76 15.08 0.48
C LYS A 431 -27.37 15.61 -0.88
N ALA A 432 -26.25 16.35 -0.96
CA ALA A 432 -25.77 16.94 -2.21
C ALA A 432 -25.49 15.86 -3.26
N GLY A 433 -24.81 14.77 -2.88
CA GLY A 433 -24.50 13.67 -3.80
C GLY A 433 -25.72 12.86 -4.22
N ILE A 434 -26.73 12.68 -3.35
CA ILE A 434 -28.00 12.04 -3.73
C ILE A 434 -28.76 12.87 -4.78
N LEU A 435 -28.77 14.20 -4.65
CA LEU A 435 -29.39 15.10 -5.64
C LEU A 435 -28.66 15.06 -6.98
N GLU A 436 -27.33 15.04 -6.95
CA GLU A 436 -26.50 14.91 -8.15
C GLU A 436 -26.72 13.56 -8.86
N MET A 437 -26.81 12.47 -8.09
CA MET A 437 -27.11 11.13 -8.60
C MET A 437 -28.51 11.02 -9.20
N GLU A 438 -29.50 11.68 -8.59
CA GLU A 438 -30.84 11.75 -9.15
C GLU A 438 -30.87 12.57 -10.46
N ALA A 439 -30.05 13.61 -10.56
CA ALA A 439 -29.92 14.41 -11.79
C ALA A 439 -29.22 13.65 -12.92
N SER A 440 -28.26 12.77 -12.61
CA SER A 440 -27.49 12.02 -13.61
C SER A 440 -28.13 10.70 -14.04
N GLU A 441 -28.68 9.93 -13.10
CA GLU A 441 -29.23 8.58 -13.34
C GLU A 441 -30.77 8.52 -13.26
N GLY A 442 -31.42 9.62 -12.87
CA GLY A 442 -32.86 9.66 -12.62
C GLY A 442 -33.24 9.02 -11.27
N ARG A 443 -34.55 8.80 -11.05
CA ARG A 443 -35.09 8.24 -9.80
C ARG A 443 -34.90 6.71 -9.73
N SER A 444 -33.64 6.28 -9.65
CA SER A 444 -33.24 4.88 -9.47
C SER A 444 -33.66 4.34 -8.08
N GLU A 445 -33.85 3.03 -7.97
CA GLU A 445 -34.13 2.34 -6.69
C GLU A 445 -33.09 2.68 -5.62
N ALA A 446 -31.81 2.78 -6.01
CA ALA A 446 -30.72 3.17 -5.13
C ALA A 446 -30.89 4.59 -4.57
N VAL A 447 -31.35 5.54 -5.39
CA VAL A 447 -31.61 6.93 -4.97
C VAL A 447 -32.77 6.96 -3.97
N VAL A 448 -33.83 6.18 -4.20
CA VAL A 448 -34.96 6.06 -3.27
C VAL A 448 -34.52 5.49 -1.92
N LEU A 449 -33.72 4.42 -1.94
CA LEU A 449 -33.17 3.83 -0.73
C LEU A 449 -32.26 4.80 0.03
N LEU A 450 -31.37 5.52 -0.66
CA LEU A 450 -30.49 6.51 -0.05
C LEU A 450 -31.25 7.71 0.53
N LYS A 451 -32.30 8.20 -0.15
CA LYS A 451 -33.20 9.24 0.40
C LYS A 451 -33.91 8.75 1.66
N SER A 452 -34.40 7.51 1.65
CA SER A 452 -35.05 6.90 2.82
C SER A 452 -34.08 6.76 4.00
N GLN A 453 -32.83 6.36 3.73
CA GLN A 453 -31.78 6.23 4.75
C GLN A 453 -31.40 7.60 5.33
N HIS A 454 -31.25 8.62 4.49
CA HIS A 454 -30.99 9.99 4.93
C HIS A 454 -32.14 10.52 5.81
N GLY A 455 -33.40 10.26 5.43
CA GLY A 455 -34.57 10.59 6.25
C GLY A 455 -34.54 9.92 7.63
N ARG A 456 -34.21 8.61 7.68
CA ARG A 456 -34.04 7.88 8.94
C ARG A 456 -32.92 8.45 9.81
N MET A 457 -31.75 8.72 9.21
CA MET A 457 -30.62 9.32 9.92
C MET A 457 -30.97 10.70 10.47
N ARG A 458 -31.69 11.53 9.71
CA ARG A 458 -32.21 12.82 10.21
C ARG A 458 -33.15 12.63 11.41
N GLY A 459 -34.05 11.65 11.35
CA GLY A 459 -34.94 11.30 12.47
C GLY A 459 -34.18 10.92 13.75
N MET A 460 -33.03 10.23 13.62
CA MET A 460 -32.16 9.88 14.75
C MET A 460 -31.47 11.09 15.40
N LEU A 461 -31.33 12.22 14.71
CA LEU A 461 -30.83 13.47 15.30
C LEU A 461 -31.89 14.20 16.12
N GLY A 462 -33.19 13.94 15.88
CA GLY A 462 -34.29 14.61 16.58
C GLY A 462 -34.28 16.14 16.38
N PRO A 463 -34.56 16.95 17.41
CA PRO A 463 -34.65 18.42 17.30
C PRO A 463 -33.32 19.09 16.91
N ASP A 464 -32.19 18.40 17.08
CA ASP A 464 -30.87 18.92 16.68
C ASP A 464 -30.72 18.99 15.16
N ALA A 465 -31.46 18.18 14.40
CA ALA A 465 -31.43 18.23 12.94
C ALA A 465 -31.86 19.60 12.41
N ASP A 466 -32.92 20.16 13.02
CA ASP A 466 -33.49 21.43 12.62
C ASP A 466 -32.62 22.60 13.13
N ALA A 467 -32.05 22.48 14.34
CA ALA A 467 -31.09 23.44 14.87
C ALA A 467 -29.80 23.54 14.05
N LEU A 468 -29.37 22.43 13.41
CA LEU A 468 -28.15 22.34 12.61
C LEU A 468 -28.39 22.61 11.10
N GLY A 469 -29.64 22.92 10.71
CA GLY A 469 -30.01 23.21 9.33
C GLY A 469 -29.86 22.02 8.38
N ILE A 470 -30.16 20.80 8.84
CA ILE A 470 -30.15 19.59 8.00
C ILE A 470 -31.55 19.41 7.42
N GLU A 471 -31.74 19.83 6.16
CA GLU A 471 -33.05 19.80 5.51
C GLU A 471 -33.44 18.37 5.03
N SER A 472 -34.73 18.03 5.07
CA SER A 472 -35.27 16.83 4.40
C SER A 472 -35.26 16.94 2.89
N PHE A 473 -35.42 15.78 2.24
CA PHE A 473 -35.94 15.74 0.88
C PHE A 473 -37.44 16.10 0.88
N VAL A 474 -37.87 16.94 -0.05
CA VAL A 474 -39.29 17.20 -0.30
C VAL A 474 -39.87 15.99 -1.01
N GLU A 475 -40.86 15.34 -0.40
CA GLU A 475 -41.56 14.20 -0.99
C GLU A 475 -42.67 14.74 -1.91
N GLU A 476 -42.48 14.65 -3.23
CA GLU A 476 -43.59 14.87 -4.18
C GLU A 476 -44.55 13.67 -4.09
N PRO A 477 -45.87 13.91 -3.99
CA PRO A 477 -46.85 12.84 -3.87
C PRO A 477 -46.92 12.04 -5.17
N ALA A 478 -46.67 10.74 -5.10
CA ALA A 478 -46.96 9.83 -6.20
C ALA A 478 -48.48 9.75 -6.44
N PRO A 479 -48.94 9.62 -7.69
CA PRO A 479 -50.37 9.64 -7.99
C PRO A 479 -51.03 8.31 -7.63
N GLY A 480 -52.10 8.39 -6.83
CA GLY A 480 -53.30 7.55 -6.96
C GLY A 480 -53.25 6.15 -6.34
N GLY A 481 -53.93 6.01 -5.20
CA GLY A 481 -54.29 4.70 -4.64
C GLY A 481 -55.33 4.78 -3.53
N GLY A 482 -56.57 5.16 -3.87
CA GLY A 482 -57.82 4.69 -3.24
C GLY A 482 -58.11 5.03 -1.77
N GLN A 483 -59.06 5.94 -1.55
CA GLN A 483 -59.70 6.27 -0.28
C GLN A 483 -60.51 5.09 0.30
N THR A 484 -60.55 4.98 1.62
CA THR A 484 -61.83 4.80 2.33
C THR A 484 -61.74 5.36 3.74
N GLU A 485 -62.50 6.42 3.99
CA GLU A 485 -62.81 6.97 5.31
C GLU A 485 -63.77 6.04 6.06
N SER A 486 -63.69 5.97 7.39
CA SER A 486 -64.83 6.21 8.30
C SER A 486 -64.46 6.05 9.77
N ALA A 487 -64.70 7.15 10.49
CA ALA A 487 -65.37 7.27 11.80
C ALA A 487 -64.64 6.94 13.12
N GLU A 488 -64.59 8.00 13.94
CA GLU A 488 -64.31 8.03 15.37
C GLU A 488 -65.38 7.30 16.21
N SER A 489 -64.95 6.63 17.27
CA SER A 489 -65.66 6.59 18.56
C SER A 489 -64.67 6.25 19.67
N GLY A 490 -64.53 7.14 20.65
CA GLY A 490 -63.62 6.98 21.79
C GLY A 490 -64.09 5.95 22.82
N VAL A 491 -63.16 5.45 23.63
CA VAL A 491 -63.06 5.61 25.10
C VAL A 491 -61.79 4.86 25.58
N GLU A 492 -61.21 5.43 26.63
CA GLU A 492 -59.97 5.18 27.37
C GLU A 492 -59.54 3.72 27.62
N GLY A 493 -58.22 3.49 27.65
CA GLY A 493 -57.59 2.25 28.11
C GLY A 493 -56.06 2.32 28.06
N GLU A 494 -55.43 2.02 29.20
CA GLU A 494 -54.02 2.24 29.55
C GLU A 494 -52.99 1.55 28.63
N GLY A 495 -51.81 2.17 28.52
CA GLY A 495 -50.70 1.69 27.72
C GLY A 495 -50.01 0.46 28.32
N SER A 496 -49.78 -0.56 27.48
CA SER A 496 -48.87 -1.65 27.75
C SER A 496 -48.07 -1.98 26.50
N SER A 497 -46.75 -1.81 26.60
CA SER A 497 -45.76 -2.20 25.59
C SER A 497 -45.25 -3.60 25.95
N GLY A 498 -45.71 -4.60 25.21
CA GLY A 498 -45.21 -5.97 25.29
C GLY A 498 -44.15 -6.23 24.21
N SER A 499 -42.88 -6.24 24.59
CA SER A 499 -41.77 -6.73 23.78
C SER A 499 -41.64 -8.25 23.95
N ALA A 500 -42.02 -9.00 22.92
CA ALA A 500 -41.72 -10.43 22.82
C ALA A 500 -40.32 -10.63 22.21
N SER A 501 -39.47 -11.29 22.97
CA SER A 501 -38.11 -11.68 22.68
C SER A 501 -38.06 -12.88 21.73
N LEU A 502 -37.19 -12.80 20.71
CA LEU A 502 -36.82 -13.93 19.85
C LEU A 502 -35.38 -14.35 20.16
N SER A 503 -35.28 -15.59 20.61
CA SER A 503 -34.08 -16.35 20.93
C SER A 503 -33.40 -16.89 19.67
N SER A 504 -32.07 -16.80 19.61
CA SER A 504 -31.23 -17.83 18.96
C SER A 504 -29.82 -17.81 19.56
N THR A 505 -29.43 -19.00 20.01
CA THR A 505 -28.28 -19.43 20.82
C THR A 505 -26.90 -19.24 20.18
N PRO A 506 -25.82 -19.05 20.98
CA PRO A 506 -24.44 -19.30 20.55
C PRO A 506 -24.01 -20.75 20.84
N PRO A 507 -23.01 -21.29 20.12
CA PRO A 507 -22.54 -22.66 20.28
C PRO A 507 -21.52 -22.81 21.42
N THR A 508 -21.50 -24.04 21.94
CA THR A 508 -20.74 -24.56 23.08
C THR A 508 -19.29 -24.95 22.74
N ASP A 509 -18.41 -24.77 23.72
CA ASP A 509 -17.11 -25.40 24.02
C ASP A 509 -15.88 -25.19 23.11
N LEU A 510 -14.79 -24.65 23.69
CA LEU A 510 -13.65 -25.44 24.22
C LEU A 510 -12.42 -24.54 24.55
N HIS A 511 -12.07 -24.44 25.83
CA HIS A 511 -10.70 -24.45 26.39
C HIS A 511 -10.86 -24.36 27.92
N GLN A 512 -10.63 -25.41 28.73
CA GLN A 512 -9.35 -26.10 28.98
C GLN A 512 -8.25 -25.05 29.26
N GLU A 513 -7.65 -24.86 30.44
CA GLU A 513 -7.50 -25.67 31.65
C GLU A 513 -6.51 -24.90 32.55
N TRP A 514 -6.82 -24.56 33.80
CA TRP A 514 -5.78 -24.24 34.80
C TRP A 514 -6.20 -24.81 36.15
N THR A 515 -5.93 -26.11 36.32
CA THR A 515 -5.78 -26.73 37.63
C THR A 515 -4.58 -26.11 38.36
N ARG A 516 -4.83 -25.31 39.40
CA ARG A 516 -3.87 -25.12 40.49
C ARG A 516 -4.48 -25.66 41.78
N LYS A 517 -3.98 -26.85 42.09
CA LYS A 517 -4.09 -27.64 43.30
C LYS A 517 -3.72 -26.81 44.53
N GLU A 518 -4.67 -26.53 45.42
CA GLU A 518 -4.41 -26.39 46.85
C GLU A 518 -5.70 -26.62 47.66
N SER A 519 -5.91 -27.88 48.05
CA SER A 519 -6.82 -28.23 49.14
C SER A 519 -6.04 -29.09 50.13
N SER A 520 -5.63 -28.50 51.24
CA SER A 520 -5.50 -29.20 52.51
C SER A 520 -5.32 -28.20 53.66
N SER A 521 -6.44 -27.67 54.14
CA SER A 521 -6.58 -27.32 55.56
C SER A 521 -7.99 -27.70 55.99
N GLU A 522 -8.04 -28.43 57.09
CA GLU A 522 -9.12 -29.22 57.70
C GLU A 522 -10.53 -28.59 57.75
N PRO A 523 -11.59 -29.41 57.88
CA PRO A 523 -12.91 -28.92 58.22
C PRO A 523 -12.88 -28.43 59.68
N VAL A 524 -13.02 -27.11 59.88
CA VAL A 524 -13.31 -26.58 61.21
C VAL A 524 -14.73 -27.03 61.57
N TYR A 525 -14.79 -28.06 62.41
CA TYR A 525 -15.97 -28.54 63.09
C TYR A 525 -16.63 -27.38 63.86
N THR A 526 -17.75 -26.86 63.36
CA THR A 526 -18.65 -26.04 64.18
C THR A 526 -19.51 -26.99 65.02
N PRO A 527 -19.40 -26.97 66.36
CA PRO A 527 -20.26 -27.76 67.22
C PRO A 527 -21.72 -27.44 66.93
N TYR A 528 -22.51 -28.48 66.71
CA TYR A 528 -23.97 -28.39 66.62
C TYR A 528 -24.50 -27.90 67.99
N THR A 529 -24.95 -26.66 68.04
CA THR A 529 -25.76 -26.13 69.14
C THR A 529 -27.20 -26.04 68.67
N ASP A 530 -28.04 -26.93 69.22
CA ASP A 530 -29.50 -26.81 69.20
C ASP A 530 -29.90 -25.53 69.96
N ASP A 531 -29.97 -24.40 69.26
CA ASP A 531 -30.74 -23.25 69.73
C ASP A 531 -31.47 -22.58 68.56
N PRO A 532 -32.79 -22.82 68.40
CA PRO A 532 -33.58 -22.30 67.28
C PRO A 532 -33.96 -20.80 67.41
N GLU A 533 -33.36 -20.03 68.34
CA GLU A 533 -33.64 -18.60 68.53
C GLU A 533 -32.43 -17.65 68.35
N ALA A 534 -31.36 -18.07 67.67
CA ALA A 534 -30.30 -17.16 67.26
C ALA A 534 -30.72 -16.33 66.03
N GLY A 535 -31.56 -15.31 66.26
CA GLY A 535 -31.80 -14.25 65.27
C GLY A 535 -30.46 -13.70 64.77
N MET A 536 -30.26 -13.71 63.45
CA MET A 536 -29.04 -13.28 62.77
C MET A 536 -28.50 -11.97 63.39
N HIS A 537 -27.37 -12.06 64.11
CA HIS A 537 -26.84 -10.97 64.91
C HIS A 537 -26.58 -9.73 64.02
N PRO A 538 -26.98 -8.49 64.41
CA PRO A 538 -26.88 -7.30 63.55
C PRO A 538 -25.49 -7.06 62.95
N SER A 539 -24.43 -7.43 63.67
CA SER A 539 -23.05 -7.32 63.15
C SER A 539 -22.76 -8.28 61.99
N VAL A 540 -23.37 -9.46 61.99
CA VAL A 540 -23.23 -10.47 60.93
C VAL A 540 -23.99 -10.02 59.69
N MET A 541 -25.19 -9.45 59.86
CA MET A 541 -25.95 -8.84 58.77
C MET A 541 -25.19 -7.67 58.13
N LEU A 542 -24.55 -6.82 58.95
CA LEU A 542 -23.78 -5.66 58.47
C LEU A 542 -22.49 -6.07 57.77
N GLN A 543 -21.88 -7.18 58.21
CA GLN A 543 -20.73 -7.78 57.53
C GLN A 543 -21.12 -8.39 56.19
N GLU A 544 -22.30 -9.01 56.11
CA GLU A 544 -22.83 -9.53 54.86
C GLU A 544 -23.20 -8.40 53.89
N GLN A 545 -23.79 -7.33 54.39
CA GLN A 545 -24.09 -6.13 53.59
C GLN A 545 -22.81 -5.48 53.04
N ARG A 546 -21.71 -5.46 53.80
CA ARG A 546 -20.41 -4.98 53.29
C ARG A 546 -19.85 -5.86 52.19
N ARG A 547 -19.92 -7.19 52.33
CA ARG A 547 -19.53 -8.12 51.27
C ARG A 547 -20.34 -7.93 50.00
N VAL A 548 -21.65 -7.74 50.13
CA VAL A 548 -22.54 -7.48 49.00
C VAL A 548 -22.24 -6.14 48.32
N MET A 549 -21.80 -5.13 49.08
CA MET A 549 -21.32 -3.86 48.50
C MET A 549 -19.99 -4.03 47.77
N ASP A 550 -19.03 -4.72 48.37
CA ASP A 550 -17.71 -4.97 47.77
C ASP A 550 -17.83 -5.79 46.47
N ASP A 551 -18.74 -6.77 46.43
CA ASP A 551 -19.03 -7.59 45.25
C ASP A 551 -19.66 -6.75 44.12
N GLN A 552 -20.59 -5.85 44.46
CA GLN A 552 -21.18 -4.92 43.49
C GLN A 552 -20.15 -3.94 42.93
N ASP A 553 -19.24 -3.43 43.76
CA ASP A 553 -18.17 -2.54 43.31
C ASP A 553 -17.21 -3.26 42.35
N ALA A 554 -16.86 -4.52 42.63
CA ALA A 554 -16.08 -5.36 41.73
C ALA A 554 -16.81 -5.60 40.39
N HIS A 555 -18.12 -5.83 40.43
CA HIS A 555 -18.96 -5.95 39.23
C HIS A 555 -19.00 -4.65 38.42
N LEU A 556 -19.09 -3.49 39.08
CA LEU A 556 -19.05 -2.18 38.42
C LEU A 556 -17.70 -1.91 37.76
N GLU A 557 -16.60 -2.35 38.36
CA GLU A 557 -15.27 -2.24 37.75
C GLU A 557 -15.15 -3.08 36.47
N ILE A 558 -15.67 -4.31 36.48
CA ILE A 558 -15.73 -5.18 35.30
C ILE A 558 -16.61 -4.57 34.19
N LEU A 559 -17.76 -4.01 34.56
CA LEU A 559 -18.64 -3.32 33.61
C LEU A 559 -17.97 -2.07 33.03
N SER A 560 -17.31 -1.27 33.85
CA SER A 560 -16.54 -0.09 33.43
C SER A 560 -15.43 -0.48 32.44
N TYR A 561 -14.69 -1.55 32.73
CA TYR A 561 -13.66 -2.08 31.83
C TYR A 561 -14.26 -2.56 30.50
N SER A 562 -15.39 -3.27 30.53
CA SER A 562 -16.10 -3.70 29.33
C SER A 562 -16.60 -2.52 28.49
N VAL A 563 -17.16 -1.49 29.13
CA VAL A 563 -17.65 -0.27 28.45
C VAL A 563 -16.50 0.50 27.80
N ASN A 564 -15.36 0.63 28.48
CA ASN A 564 -14.17 1.25 27.92
C ASN A 564 -13.61 0.44 26.75
N ARG A 565 -13.52 -0.88 26.86
CA ARG A 565 -13.09 -1.74 25.74
C ARG A 565 -14.04 -1.67 24.54
N GLN A 566 -15.34 -1.61 24.78
CA GLN A 566 -16.33 -1.44 23.72
C GLN A 566 -16.20 -0.07 23.06
N ARG A 567 -15.93 0.98 23.84
CA ARG A 567 -15.64 2.33 23.32
C ARG A 567 -14.37 2.33 22.45
N ASP A 568 -13.29 1.71 22.90
CA ASP A 568 -12.05 1.62 22.13
C ASP A 568 -12.25 0.88 20.80
N THR A 569 -13.03 -0.20 20.82
CA THR A 569 -13.41 -0.94 19.60
C THR A 569 -14.25 -0.08 18.66
N SER A 570 -15.20 0.71 19.19
CA SER A 570 -16.02 1.65 18.41
C SER A 570 -15.18 2.75 17.74
N LEU A 571 -14.20 3.30 18.47
CA LEU A 571 -13.25 4.27 17.92
C LEU A 571 -12.39 3.66 16.81
N GLN A 572 -11.89 2.43 17.01
CA GLN A 572 -11.14 1.71 16.00
C GLN A 572 -11.96 1.42 14.74
N ILE A 573 -13.24 1.04 14.89
CA ILE A 573 -14.16 0.86 13.76
C ILE A 573 -14.37 2.18 13.00
N ASN A 574 -14.56 3.29 13.71
CA ASN A 574 -14.74 4.60 13.09
C ASN A 574 -13.48 5.06 12.33
N ASP A 575 -12.29 4.83 12.89
CA ASP A 575 -11.02 5.13 12.22
C ASP A 575 -10.83 4.26 10.97
N GLU A 576 -11.18 2.97 11.03
CA GLU A 576 -11.12 2.06 9.88
C GLU A 576 -12.14 2.44 8.78
N LEU A 577 -13.36 2.87 9.15
CA LEU A 577 -14.33 3.42 8.20
C LEU A 577 -13.81 4.71 7.53
N GLY A 578 -13.05 5.53 8.27
CA GLY A 578 -12.31 6.67 7.71
C GLY A 578 -11.22 6.25 6.72
N VAL A 579 -10.51 5.16 6.97
CA VAL A 579 -9.54 4.60 6.03
C VAL A 579 -10.22 4.03 4.79
N HIS A 580 -11.34 3.32 4.94
CA HIS A 580 -12.13 2.79 3.83
C HIS A 580 -12.65 3.88 2.89
N THR A 581 -13.12 5.00 3.42
CA THR A 581 -13.56 6.14 2.59
C THR A 581 -12.38 6.75 1.80
N GLY A 582 -11.20 6.85 2.40
CA GLY A 582 -9.98 7.29 1.70
C GLY A 582 -9.51 6.31 0.61
N LEU A 583 -9.66 5.00 0.84
CA LEU A 583 -9.34 3.98 -0.18
C LEU A 583 -10.34 3.97 -1.34
N LEU A 584 -11.63 4.22 -1.05
CA LEU A 584 -12.65 4.36 -2.09
C LEU A 584 -12.42 5.62 -2.94
N GLU A 585 -11.92 6.70 -2.36
CA GLU A 585 -11.53 7.90 -3.10
C GLU A 585 -10.31 7.66 -4.01
N GLU A 586 -9.30 6.93 -3.54
CA GLU A 586 -8.17 6.50 -4.39
C GLU A 586 -8.65 5.63 -5.56
N LEU A 587 -9.55 4.67 -5.30
CA LEU A 587 -10.12 3.82 -6.34
C LEU A 587 -10.91 4.61 -7.39
N ASP A 588 -11.70 5.61 -6.96
CA ASP A 588 -12.49 6.46 -7.86
C ASP A 588 -11.57 7.27 -8.78
N THR A 589 -10.49 7.84 -8.24
CA THR A 589 -9.49 8.56 -9.04
C THR A 589 -8.77 7.64 -10.05
N ASP A 590 -8.45 6.41 -9.65
CA ASP A 590 -7.84 5.41 -10.54
C ASP A 590 -8.81 4.94 -11.63
N LEU A 591 -10.11 4.83 -11.33
CA LEU A 591 -11.15 4.52 -12.30
C LEU A 591 -11.34 5.65 -13.31
N GLU A 592 -11.31 6.92 -12.89
CA GLU A 592 -11.40 8.07 -13.80
C GLU A 592 -10.17 8.15 -14.73
N HIS A 593 -8.98 7.90 -14.19
CA HIS A 593 -7.77 7.75 -15.02
C HIS A 593 -7.87 6.59 -16.00
N THR A 594 -8.52 5.49 -15.62
CA THR A 594 -8.74 4.35 -16.51
C THR A 594 -9.77 4.68 -17.60
N HIS A 595 -10.85 5.38 -17.24
CA HIS A 595 -11.91 5.78 -18.16
C HIS A 595 -11.42 6.79 -19.22
N SER A 596 -10.64 7.79 -18.80
CA SER A 596 -10.01 8.75 -19.72
C SER A 596 -9.02 8.08 -20.69
N ARG A 597 -8.22 7.11 -20.21
CA ARG A 597 -7.33 6.31 -21.06
C ARG A 597 -8.08 5.40 -22.01
N LEU A 598 -9.14 4.75 -21.57
CA LEU A 598 -9.99 3.90 -22.41
C LEU A 598 -10.70 4.72 -23.49
N THR A 599 -11.17 5.92 -23.15
CA THR A 599 -11.78 6.84 -24.11
C THR A 599 -10.77 7.32 -25.15
N GLY A 600 -9.54 7.63 -24.72
CA GLY A 600 -8.43 7.95 -25.62
C GLY A 600 -8.08 6.79 -26.55
N ALA A 601 -7.97 5.58 -26.01
CA ALA A 601 -7.70 4.36 -26.77
C ALA A 601 -8.83 4.05 -27.76
N ARG A 602 -10.10 4.17 -27.36
CA ARG A 602 -11.27 3.97 -28.23
C ARG A 602 -11.29 4.96 -29.39
N ARG A 603 -10.93 6.23 -29.16
CA ARG A 603 -10.80 7.25 -30.22
C ARG A 603 -9.65 6.94 -31.18
N GLN A 604 -8.52 6.46 -30.68
CA GLN A 604 -7.40 6.03 -31.53
C GLN A 604 -7.77 4.80 -32.36
N LEU A 605 -8.45 3.82 -31.75
CA LEU A 605 -8.92 2.62 -32.43
C LEU A 605 -9.96 2.96 -33.50
N GLY A 606 -10.84 3.94 -33.24
CA GLY A 606 -11.75 4.49 -34.26
C GLY A 606 -11.02 5.16 -35.43
N ARG A 607 -9.92 5.87 -35.17
CA ARG A 607 -9.06 6.43 -36.24
C ARG A 607 -8.34 5.37 -37.03
N VAL A 608 -7.83 4.31 -36.40
CA VAL A 608 -7.17 3.18 -37.07
C VAL A 608 -8.18 2.37 -37.89
N ALA A 609 -9.38 2.13 -37.36
CA ALA A 609 -10.47 1.47 -38.08
C ALA A 609 -10.92 2.28 -39.31
N LYS A 610 -10.93 3.61 -39.20
CA LYS A 610 -11.24 4.49 -40.34
C LYS A 610 -10.11 4.53 -41.37
N GLY A 611 -8.85 4.63 -40.93
CA GLY A 611 -7.68 4.64 -41.82
C GLY A 611 -7.46 3.31 -42.56
N THR A 612 -7.74 2.18 -41.92
CA THR A 612 -7.71 0.85 -42.57
C THR A 612 -8.83 0.67 -43.59
N ARG A 613 -9.98 1.33 -43.40
CA ARG A 613 -11.07 1.34 -44.39
C ARG A 613 -10.74 2.20 -45.62
N GLU A 614 -10.02 3.31 -45.46
CA GLU A 614 -9.67 4.23 -46.56
C GLU A 614 -8.40 3.80 -47.33
N HIS A 615 -7.47 3.07 -46.69
CA HIS A 615 -6.20 2.60 -47.29
C HIS A 615 -6.03 1.08 -47.27
N GLY A 616 -7.13 0.32 -47.18
CA GLY A 616 -7.10 -1.13 -46.98
C GLY A 616 -6.32 -1.90 -48.05
N SER A 617 -6.39 -1.47 -49.32
CA SER A 617 -5.60 -2.08 -50.41
C SER A 617 -4.09 -1.84 -50.23
N THR A 618 -3.67 -0.63 -49.87
CA THR A 618 -2.25 -0.32 -49.65
C THR A 618 -1.67 -1.07 -48.47
N VAL A 619 -2.43 -1.21 -47.38
CA VAL A 619 -2.01 -1.95 -46.18
C VAL A 619 -1.92 -3.45 -46.48
N THR A 620 -2.90 -4.02 -47.18
CA THR A 620 -2.88 -5.44 -47.57
C THR A 620 -1.75 -5.75 -48.55
N ILE A 621 -1.48 -4.87 -49.52
CA ILE A 621 -0.33 -4.97 -50.42
C ILE A 621 0.99 -4.91 -49.63
N GLY A 622 1.14 -3.99 -48.68
CA GLY A 622 2.32 -3.91 -47.81
C GLY A 622 2.52 -5.15 -46.94
N LEU A 623 1.43 -5.73 -46.44
CA LEU A 623 1.46 -6.96 -45.65
C LEU A 623 1.85 -8.17 -46.52
N LEU A 624 1.32 -8.26 -47.75
CA LEU A 624 1.74 -9.26 -48.73
C LEU A 624 3.22 -9.13 -49.12
N ILE A 625 3.73 -7.90 -49.30
CA ILE A 625 5.15 -7.65 -49.56
C ILE A 625 6.01 -8.08 -48.36
N LEU A 626 5.56 -7.82 -47.13
CA LEU A 626 6.27 -8.24 -45.93
C LEU A 626 6.29 -9.77 -45.80
N VAL A 627 5.18 -10.45 -46.08
CA VAL A 627 5.11 -11.92 -46.12
C VAL A 627 6.00 -12.49 -47.23
N LEU A 628 6.01 -11.85 -48.41
CA LEU A 628 6.89 -12.23 -49.51
C LEU A 628 8.36 -12.04 -49.14
N LEU A 629 8.72 -10.93 -48.49
CA LEU A 629 10.09 -10.70 -48.01
C LEU A 629 10.52 -11.73 -46.97
N ILE A 630 9.62 -12.10 -46.06
CA ILE A 630 9.87 -13.18 -45.10
C ILE A 630 10.09 -14.51 -45.84
N LEU A 631 9.24 -14.84 -46.82
CA LEU A 631 9.41 -16.04 -47.64
C LEU A 631 10.72 -16.03 -48.44
N ILE A 632 11.11 -14.90 -49.03
CA ILE A 632 12.38 -14.76 -49.74
C ILE A 632 13.55 -14.93 -48.78
N ILE A 633 13.50 -14.36 -47.59
CA ILE A 633 14.56 -14.56 -46.58
C ILE A 633 14.64 -16.04 -46.23
N VAL A 634 13.51 -16.70 -45.96
CA VAL A 634 13.44 -18.12 -45.57
C VAL A 634 13.85 -19.09 -46.69
N PHE A 635 13.62 -18.76 -47.97
CA PHE A 635 14.00 -19.61 -49.10
C PHE A 635 15.39 -19.29 -49.69
N LYS A 636 15.94 -18.10 -49.40
CA LYS A 636 17.25 -17.66 -49.91
C LYS A 636 18.38 -17.93 -48.91
N THR A 637 18.08 -18.02 -47.61
CA THR A 637 18.92 -18.77 -46.65
C THR A 637 18.61 -20.24 -46.76
#